data_AF-A0A496AIA0-F1
#
_entry.id   AF-A0A496AIA0-F1
#
_cell.length_a   1.000
_cell.length_b   1.000
_cell.length_c   1.000
_cell.angle_alpha   90.00
_cell.angle_beta   90.00
_cell.angle_gamma   90.00
#
_symmetry.space_group_name_H-M   'P 1'
#
loop_
_entity.id
_entity.type
_entity.pdbx_description
1 polymer ?
#
loop_
_entity_poly.entity_id
_entity_poly.type
_entity_poly.pdbx_seq_one_letter_code
_entity_poly.pdbx_strand_id
1 'polypeptide(L)'
;MEARKRLAAVAHLTKLPTTLAADALAQQLLSARAVPKSAAADAEHIAIATVHGVDYLVSWNHKHLVNANQLRQINRVCEAAGYRPVIICTPTTLMEAFIMKEIIQKYPVPDFDPETYTDPVLEECYRIKREISEEFETFEERRDYLIALEIESRKKGDKYAPIPPHLERYPHQEDVD
;
A
#
# COMPACT_ATOMS: atom_id res chain seq x y z
N MET A 1 24.16 6.67 -25.28
CA MET A 1 22.90 7.03 -25.99
C MET A 1 21.70 7.06 -25.05
N GLU A 2 21.54 6.05 -24.18
CA GLU A 2 20.41 5.94 -23.22
C GLU A 2 20.34 7.05 -22.15
N ALA A 3 21.46 7.53 -21.62
CA ALA A 3 21.46 8.61 -20.62
C ALA A 3 20.82 9.92 -21.13
N ARG A 4 21.06 10.27 -22.41
CA ARG A 4 20.44 11.44 -23.05
C ARG A 4 18.93 11.27 -23.22
N LYS A 5 18.45 10.06 -23.53
CA LYS A 5 17.02 9.77 -23.63
C LYS A 5 16.32 9.96 -22.28
N ARG A 6 16.92 9.50 -21.18
CA ARG A 6 16.38 9.70 -19.83
C ARG A 6 16.32 11.18 -19.44
N LEU A 7 17.40 11.92 -19.69
CA LEU A 7 17.45 13.37 -19.44
C LEU A 7 16.37 14.11 -20.25
N ALA A 8 16.21 13.78 -21.53
CA ALA A 8 15.16 14.36 -22.36
C ALA A 8 13.76 14.03 -21.82
N ALA A 9 13.54 12.81 -21.34
CA ALA A 9 12.26 12.39 -20.77
C ALA A 9 11.87 13.17 -19.50
N VAL A 10 12.83 13.64 -18.70
CA VAL A 10 12.55 14.39 -17.46
C VAL A 10 12.72 15.91 -17.60
N ALA A 11 13.17 16.40 -18.75
CA ALA A 11 13.53 17.81 -18.95
C ALA A 11 12.36 18.79 -18.76
N HIS A 12 11.13 18.31 -18.95
CA HIS A 12 9.91 19.11 -18.80
C HIS A 12 9.38 19.15 -17.36
N LEU A 13 9.96 18.36 -16.45
CA LEU A 13 9.52 18.31 -15.05
C LEU A 13 10.09 19.49 -14.26
N THR A 14 9.29 19.99 -13.33
CA THR A 14 9.71 21.05 -12.42
C THR A 14 10.79 20.54 -11.47
N LYS A 15 11.95 21.19 -11.48
CA LYS A 15 13.04 20.90 -10.54
C LYS A 15 12.85 21.75 -9.28
N LEU A 16 12.63 21.08 -8.15
CA LEU A 16 12.56 21.75 -6.85
C LEU A 16 13.97 22.17 -6.39
N PRO A 17 14.15 23.40 -5.89
CA PRO A 17 15.43 23.84 -5.35
C PRO A 17 15.70 23.25 -3.97
N THR A 18 16.96 22.95 -3.68
CA THR A 18 17.41 22.66 -2.32
C THR A 18 17.43 23.97 -1.52
N THR A 19 16.85 23.95 -0.32
CA THR A 19 16.75 25.13 0.57
C THR A 19 17.37 24.82 1.93
N LEU A 20 17.81 25.86 2.65
CA LEU A 20 18.34 25.70 4.01
C LEU A 20 17.35 25.01 4.96
N ALA A 21 16.04 25.23 4.74
CA ALA A 21 14.99 24.55 5.50
C ALA A 21 14.94 23.04 5.20
N ALA A 22 15.10 22.65 3.94
CA ALA A 22 15.18 21.24 3.56
C ALA A 22 16.45 20.58 4.12
N ASP A 23 17.59 21.26 4.09
CA ASP A 23 18.84 20.75 4.67
C ASP A 23 18.70 20.54 6.19
N ALA A 24 18.09 21.50 6.89
CA ALA A 24 17.83 21.41 8.33
C ALA A 24 16.90 20.24 8.66
N LEU A 25 15.81 20.06 7.91
CA LEU A 25 14.88 18.96 8.11
C LEU A 25 15.52 17.60 7.80
N ALA A 26 16.36 17.50 6.76
CA ALA A 26 17.11 16.28 6.46
C ALA A 26 18.04 15.89 7.63
N GLN A 27 18.74 16.85 8.22
CA GLN A 27 19.56 16.61 9.42
C GLN A 27 18.74 16.19 10.64
N GLN A 28 17.54 16.76 10.81
CA GLN A 28 16.61 16.33 11.87
C GLN A 28 16.16 14.88 11.67
N LEU A 29 15.81 14.48 10.45
CA LEU A 29 15.43 13.09 10.13
C LEU A 29 16.56 12.10 10.43
N LEU A 30 17.81 12.46 10.11
CA LEU A 30 18.98 11.62 10.37
C LEU A 30 19.35 11.56 11.86
N SER A 31 19.29 12.69 12.57
CA SER A 31 19.61 12.77 14.00
C SER A 31 18.56 12.04 14.86
N ALA A 32 17.29 12.14 14.49
CA ALA A 32 16.19 11.40 15.11
C ALA A 32 16.19 9.91 14.76
N ARG A 33 17.10 9.44 13.89
CA ARG A 33 17.14 8.07 13.34
C ARG A 33 15.85 7.65 12.64
N ALA A 34 15.07 8.61 12.15
CA ALA A 34 13.91 8.35 11.31
C ALA A 34 14.32 7.80 9.94
N VAL A 35 15.51 8.18 9.47
CA VAL A 35 16.15 7.61 8.29
C VAL A 35 17.56 7.16 8.69
N PRO A 36 18.02 5.96 8.28
CA PRO A 36 19.37 5.51 8.59
C PRO A 36 20.41 6.39 7.90
N LYS A 37 21.57 6.58 8.53
CA LYS A 37 22.67 7.40 7.97
C LYS A 37 23.19 6.89 6.62
N SER A 38 23.04 5.59 6.35
CA SER A 38 23.36 4.99 5.05
C SER A 38 22.46 5.46 3.92
N ALA A 39 21.28 6.02 4.24
CA ALA A 39 20.29 6.51 3.30
C ALA A 39 20.12 8.05 3.39
N ALA A 40 21.22 8.79 3.53
CA ALA A 40 21.19 10.25 3.64
C ALA A 40 20.49 10.93 2.44
N ALA A 41 20.66 10.41 1.23
CA ALA A 41 19.98 10.91 0.04
C ALA A 41 18.45 10.77 0.13
N ASP A 42 17.94 9.72 0.77
CA ASP A 42 16.49 9.54 0.94
C ASP A 42 15.94 10.57 1.95
N ALA A 43 16.71 10.88 3.00
CA ALA A 43 16.34 11.94 3.95
C ALA A 43 16.26 13.32 3.27
N GLU A 44 17.19 13.63 2.36
CA GLU A 44 17.14 14.86 1.57
C GLU A 44 15.90 14.91 0.66
N HIS A 45 15.60 13.83 -0.07
CA HIS A 45 14.41 13.78 -0.92
C HIS A 45 13.11 13.97 -0.12
N ILE A 46 12.99 13.31 1.03
CA ILE A 46 11.83 13.47 1.93
C ILE A 46 11.73 14.92 2.42
N ALA A 47 12.86 15.50 2.84
CA ALA A 47 12.88 16.86 3.38
C ALA A 47 12.53 17.91 2.31
N ILE A 48 13.08 17.79 1.10
CA ILE A 48 12.77 18.67 -0.03
C ILE A 48 11.27 18.56 -0.36
N ALA A 49 10.74 17.34 -0.51
CA ALA A 49 9.33 17.14 -0.81
C ALA A 49 8.41 17.74 0.28
N THR A 50 8.77 17.54 1.55
CA THR A 50 8.01 18.03 2.71
C THR A 50 8.02 19.57 2.79
N VAL A 51 9.18 20.20 2.64
CA VAL A 51 9.32 21.67 2.74
C VAL A 51 8.61 22.38 1.60
N HIS A 52 8.62 21.80 0.40
CA HIS A 52 7.89 22.35 -0.76
C HIS A 52 6.40 21.99 -0.78
N GLY A 53 5.90 21.27 0.22
CA GLY A 53 4.47 20.92 0.32
C GLY A 53 4.01 19.95 -0.77
N VAL A 54 4.90 19.09 -1.26
CA VAL A 54 4.55 18.04 -2.22
C VAL A 54 3.61 17.05 -1.55
N ASP A 55 2.50 16.70 -2.20
CA ASP A 55 1.53 15.76 -1.62
C ASP A 55 2.06 14.32 -1.59
N TYR A 56 2.72 13.87 -2.67
CA TYR A 56 3.17 12.50 -2.84
C TYR A 56 4.65 12.41 -3.23
N LEU A 57 5.41 11.61 -2.50
CA LEU A 57 6.76 11.18 -2.87
C LEU A 57 6.69 9.72 -3.34
N VAL A 58 6.86 9.52 -4.64
CA VAL A 58 6.76 8.20 -5.26
C VAL A 58 8.13 7.56 -5.40
N SER A 59 8.32 6.36 -4.85
CA SER A 59 9.58 5.62 -4.97
C SER A 59 9.35 4.16 -5.33
N TRP A 60 10.23 3.62 -6.17
CA TRP A 60 10.32 2.18 -6.46
C TRP A 60 11.20 1.43 -5.43
N ASN A 61 11.91 2.15 -4.57
CA ASN A 61 12.85 1.56 -3.60
C ASN A 61 12.12 1.14 -2.31
N HIS A 62 11.39 0.03 -2.39
CA HIS A 62 10.54 -0.51 -1.31
C HIS A 62 11.30 -1.04 -0.09
N LYS A 63 12.61 -1.35 -0.20
CA LYS A 63 13.31 -2.06 0.89
C LYS A 63 13.59 -1.21 2.13
N HIS A 64 13.52 0.12 2.03
CA HIS A 64 13.87 1.05 3.12
C HIS A 64 12.91 2.24 3.34
N LEU A 65 11.97 2.52 2.43
CA LEU A 65 11.02 3.63 2.58
C LEU A 65 9.63 3.21 3.12
N VAL A 66 9.34 1.91 3.23
CA VAL A 66 7.98 1.38 3.48
C VAL A 66 7.90 0.53 4.76
N ASN A 67 8.82 0.74 5.71
CA ASN A 67 8.58 0.25 7.07
C ASN A 67 7.59 1.21 7.75
N ALA A 68 6.39 0.75 8.09
CA ALA A 68 5.37 1.56 8.75
C ALA A 68 5.87 2.23 10.04
N ASN A 69 6.80 1.60 10.77
CA ASN A 69 7.45 2.22 11.94
C ASN A 69 8.30 3.42 11.54
N GLN A 70 9.05 3.29 10.45
CA GLN A 70 9.93 4.33 9.95
C GLN A 70 9.13 5.51 9.41
N LEU A 71 8.06 5.25 8.66
CA LEU A 71 7.12 6.28 8.20
C LEU A 71 6.49 7.05 9.37
N ARG A 72 6.06 6.35 10.43
CA ARG A 72 5.57 7.02 11.65
C ARG A 72 6.61 7.95 12.26
N GLN A 73 7.88 7.54 12.29
CA GLN A 73 8.94 8.35 12.86
C GLN A 73 9.28 9.56 11.98
N ILE A 74 9.30 9.38 10.66
CA ILE A 74 9.45 10.46 9.69
C ILE A 74 8.33 11.49 9.87
N ASN A 75 7.07 11.04 9.90
CA ASN A 75 5.92 11.94 10.06
C ASN A 75 6.00 12.74 11.37
N ARG A 76 6.34 12.09 12.48
CA ARG A 76 6.52 12.77 13.77
C ARG A 76 7.60 13.85 13.73
N VAL A 77 8.73 13.59 13.04
CA VAL A 77 9.80 14.59 12.91
C VAL A 77 9.35 15.76 12.04
N CYS A 78 8.68 15.49 10.93
CA CYS A 78 8.13 16.52 10.05
C CYS A 78 7.09 17.40 10.79
N GLU A 79 6.16 16.79 11.51
CA GLU A 79 5.15 17.49 12.31
C GLU A 79 5.77 18.33 13.43
N ALA A 80 6.75 17.77 14.16
CA ALA A 80 7.47 18.48 15.22
C ALA A 80 8.28 19.67 14.68
N ALA A 81 8.72 19.60 13.42
CA ALA A 81 9.37 20.70 12.72
C ALA A 81 8.38 21.71 12.11
N GLY A 82 7.07 21.51 12.27
CA GLY A 82 6.02 22.41 11.79
C GLY A 82 5.62 22.20 10.33
N TYR A 83 5.99 21.06 9.73
CA TYR A 83 5.66 20.73 8.35
C TYR A 83 4.57 19.66 8.26
N ARG A 84 3.76 19.72 7.21
CA ARG A 84 2.85 18.63 6.83
C ARG A 84 3.67 17.48 6.23
N PRO A 85 3.61 16.25 6.79
CA PRO A 85 4.35 15.12 6.23
C PRO A 85 3.94 14.81 4.79
N VAL A 86 4.91 14.49 3.94
CA VAL A 86 4.67 14.02 2.57
C VAL A 86 4.17 12.56 2.58
N ILE A 87 3.23 12.23 1.68
CA ILE A 87 2.76 10.86 1.52
C ILE A 87 3.79 10.08 0.69
N ILE A 88 4.53 9.19 1.35
CA ILE A 88 5.49 8.32 0.69
C ILE A 88 4.75 7.07 0.23
N CYS A 89 4.75 6.81 -1.07
CA CYS A 89 4.02 5.69 -1.65
C CYS A 89 4.74 5.11 -2.86
N THR A 90 4.19 4.03 -3.39
CA THR A 90 4.73 3.40 -4.59
C THR A 90 3.83 3.65 -5.78
N PRO A 91 4.35 3.58 -7.01
CA PRO A 91 3.57 3.90 -8.21
C PRO A 91 2.26 3.12 -8.26
N THR A 92 2.28 1.83 -7.91
CA THR A 92 1.07 0.99 -7.85
C THR A 92 0.05 1.55 -6.86
N THR A 93 0.47 1.82 -5.62
CA THR A 93 -0.40 2.40 -4.58
C THR A 93 -0.96 3.77 -4.99
N LEU A 94 -0.15 4.58 -5.67
CA LEU A 94 -0.59 5.88 -6.17
C LEU A 94 -1.67 5.70 -7.25
N MET A 95 -1.46 4.80 -8.20
CA MET A 95 -2.44 4.49 -9.24
C MET A 95 -3.75 3.97 -8.64
N GLU A 96 -3.69 3.06 -7.67
CA GLU A 96 -4.88 2.57 -6.94
C GLU A 96 -5.65 3.71 -6.27
N ALA A 97 -4.95 4.62 -5.59
CA ALA A 97 -5.57 5.79 -4.95
C ALA A 97 -6.25 6.73 -5.98
N PHE A 98 -5.64 6.92 -7.16
CA PHE A 98 -6.24 7.72 -8.23
C PHE A 98 -7.43 7.01 -8.87
N ILE A 99 -7.33 5.71 -9.15
CA ILE A 99 -8.43 4.90 -9.69
C ILE A 99 -9.62 4.93 -8.73
N MET A 100 -9.38 4.78 -7.42
CA MET A 100 -10.42 4.88 -6.41
C MET A 100 -11.09 6.26 -6.41
N LYS A 101 -10.30 7.34 -6.45
CA LYS A 101 -10.83 8.72 -6.56
C LYS A 101 -11.63 8.94 -7.83
N GLU A 102 -11.15 8.47 -8.98
CA GLU A 102 -11.88 8.58 -10.26
C GLU A 102 -13.17 7.77 -10.26
N ILE A 103 -13.18 6.57 -9.69
CA ILE A 103 -14.39 5.75 -9.52
C ILE A 103 -15.41 6.49 -8.67
N ILE A 104 -15.01 7.00 -7.50
CA ILE A 104 -15.87 7.77 -6.60
C ILE A 104 -16.41 9.03 -7.29
N GLN A 105 -15.57 9.73 -8.07
CA GLN A 105 -15.98 10.95 -8.76
C GLN A 105 -16.93 10.67 -9.94
N LYS A 106 -16.72 9.59 -10.69
CA LYS A 106 -17.52 9.22 -11.86
C LYS A 106 -18.85 8.57 -11.49
N TYR A 107 -18.88 7.86 -10.36
CA TYR A 107 -20.08 7.26 -9.79
C TYR A 107 -20.22 7.73 -8.34
N PRO A 108 -20.67 8.99 -8.11
CA PRO A 108 -20.85 9.51 -6.77
C PRO A 108 -21.87 8.63 -6.05
N VAL A 109 -21.38 7.86 -5.09
CA VAL A 109 -22.21 7.03 -4.23
C VAL A 109 -22.95 7.99 -3.28
N PRO A 110 -24.29 8.05 -3.30
CA PRO A 110 -25.02 8.89 -2.35
C PRO A 110 -24.69 8.45 -0.91
N ASP A 111 -24.46 9.41 -0.02
CA ASP A 111 -24.13 9.19 1.40
C ASP A 111 -22.76 8.55 1.72
N PHE A 112 -21.77 8.69 0.84
CA PHE A 112 -20.40 8.22 1.08
C PHE A 112 -19.62 9.08 2.10
N ASP A 113 -19.44 8.53 3.31
CA ASP A 113 -18.48 9.03 4.31
C ASP A 113 -17.21 8.15 4.30
N PRO A 114 -16.02 8.67 3.93
CA PRO A 114 -14.79 7.89 3.83
C PRO A 114 -14.34 7.20 5.13
N GLU A 115 -14.78 7.70 6.30
CA GLU A 115 -14.44 7.10 7.61
C GLU A 115 -15.41 5.99 8.02
N THR A 116 -16.60 5.95 7.41
CA THR A 116 -17.72 5.09 7.80
C THR A 116 -18.19 4.15 6.69
N TYR A 117 -17.61 4.27 5.49
CA TYR A 117 -17.89 3.39 4.37
C TYR A 117 -17.26 2.01 4.59
N THR A 118 -18.06 1.07 5.09
CA THR A 118 -17.78 -0.34 4.87
C THR A 118 -18.49 -0.78 3.59
N ASP A 119 -17.70 -1.24 2.63
CA ASP A 119 -18.18 -1.85 1.39
C ASP A 119 -19.22 -2.94 1.73
N PRO A 120 -20.44 -2.94 1.14
CA PRO A 120 -21.44 -3.97 1.41
C PRO A 120 -20.90 -5.38 1.17
N VAL A 121 -20.05 -5.58 0.17
CA VAL A 121 -19.39 -6.87 -0.06
C VAL A 121 -18.41 -7.17 1.07
N LEU A 122 -17.76 -6.15 1.62
CA LEU A 122 -16.83 -6.29 2.74
C LEU A 122 -17.56 -6.53 4.07
N GLU A 123 -18.71 -5.90 4.32
CA GLU A 123 -19.61 -6.22 5.44
C GLU A 123 -20.15 -7.64 5.32
N GLU A 124 -20.57 -8.06 4.13
CA GLU A 124 -20.96 -9.45 3.88
C GLU A 124 -19.77 -10.40 4.10
N CYS A 125 -18.55 -10.04 3.66
CA CYS A 125 -17.34 -10.82 3.94
C CYS A 125 -17.04 -10.89 5.44
N TYR A 126 -17.20 -9.81 6.20
CA TYR A 126 -17.00 -9.78 7.65
C TYR A 126 -18.11 -10.51 8.39
N ARG A 127 -19.36 -10.46 7.91
CA ARG A 127 -20.48 -11.26 8.41
C ARG A 127 -20.22 -12.74 8.20
N ILE A 128 -19.87 -13.14 6.98
CA ILE A 128 -19.49 -14.52 6.64
C ILE A 128 -18.31 -14.97 7.50
N LYS A 129 -17.28 -14.12 7.67
CA LYS A 129 -16.13 -14.43 8.52
C LYS A 129 -16.54 -14.64 9.99
N ARG A 130 -17.49 -13.86 10.48
CA ARG A 130 -18.04 -14.02 11.84
C ARG A 130 -18.85 -15.30 11.98
N GLU A 131 -19.80 -15.55 11.10
CA GLU A 131 -20.62 -16.78 11.10
C GLU A 131 -19.74 -18.04 11.06
N ILE A 132 -18.73 -18.03 10.18
CA ILE A 132 -17.75 -19.13 10.10
C ILE A 132 -16.94 -19.27 11.39
N SER A 133 -16.58 -18.16 12.04
CA SER A 133 -15.83 -18.19 13.31
C SER A 133 -16.70 -18.55 14.52
N GLU A 134 -18.02 -18.45 14.40
CA GLU A 134 -18.99 -18.90 15.40
C GLU A 134 -19.26 -20.41 15.26
N GLU A 135 -19.18 -20.95 14.05
CA GLU A 135 -19.40 -22.38 13.75
C GLU A 135 -18.12 -23.23 13.89
N PHE A 136 -16.94 -22.63 13.68
CA PHE A 136 -15.65 -23.31 13.74
C PHE A 136 -14.67 -22.53 14.62
N GLU A 137 -14.14 -23.17 15.69
CA GLU A 137 -13.16 -22.55 16.59
C GLU A 137 -11.76 -22.50 15.95
N THR A 138 -11.44 -23.47 15.08
CA THR A 138 -10.13 -23.56 14.42
C THR A 138 -10.21 -23.67 12.91
N PHE A 139 -9.12 -23.30 12.24
CA PHE A 139 -9.02 -23.37 10.78
C PHE A 139 -8.99 -24.82 10.28
N GLU A 140 -8.35 -25.72 11.02
CA GLU A 140 -8.25 -27.14 10.72
C GLU A 140 -9.62 -27.82 10.71
N GLU A 141 -10.48 -27.54 11.70
CA GLU A 141 -11.84 -28.09 11.77
C GLU A 141 -12.70 -27.67 10.58
N ARG A 142 -12.65 -26.38 10.22
CA ARG A 142 -13.35 -25.85 9.05
C ARG A 142 -12.87 -26.52 7.77
N ARG A 143 -11.54 -26.69 7.62
CA ARG A 143 -10.95 -27.33 6.43
C ARG A 143 -11.42 -28.78 6.31
N ASP A 144 -11.39 -29.53 7.40
CA ASP A 144 -11.78 -30.94 7.41
C ASP A 144 -13.28 -31.11 7.12
N TYR A 145 -14.14 -30.20 7.61
CA TYR A 145 -15.55 -30.12 7.24
C TYR A 145 -15.77 -29.87 5.74
N LEU A 146 -15.06 -28.90 5.16
CA LEU A 146 -15.16 -28.60 3.72
C LEU A 146 -14.68 -29.76 2.84
N ILE A 147 -13.63 -30.48 3.26
CA ILE A 147 -13.16 -31.69 2.57
C ILE A 147 -14.22 -32.79 2.60
N ALA A 148 -14.89 -33.00 3.75
CA ALA A 148 -15.96 -33.98 3.86
C ALA A 148 -17.15 -33.65 2.95
N LEU A 149 -17.58 -32.38 2.94
CA LEU A 149 -18.61 -31.86 2.04
C LEU A 149 -18.24 -32.06 0.58
N GLU A 150 -16.99 -31.77 0.21
CA GLU A 150 -16.53 -31.94 -1.17
C GLU A 150 -16.54 -33.41 -1.59
N ILE A 151 -16.16 -34.33 -0.72
CA ILE A 151 -16.25 -35.77 -0.98
C ILE A 151 -17.71 -36.21 -1.19
N GLU A 152 -18.65 -35.69 -0.39
CA GLU A 152 -20.09 -35.97 -0.57
C GLU A 152 -20.65 -35.39 -1.87
N SER A 153 -20.30 -34.15 -2.21
CA SER A 153 -20.74 -33.51 -3.46
C SER A 153 -20.16 -34.22 -4.69
N ARG A 154 -18.90 -34.65 -4.65
CA ARG A 154 -18.29 -35.47 -5.71
C ARG A 154 -18.98 -36.83 -5.84
N LYS A 155 -19.43 -37.45 -4.74
CA LYS A 155 -20.23 -38.69 -4.77
C LYS A 155 -21.61 -38.47 -5.39
N LYS A 156 -22.21 -37.28 -5.23
CA LYS A 156 -23.47 -36.87 -5.86
C LYS A 156 -23.33 -36.49 -7.34
N GLY A 157 -22.10 -36.41 -7.85
CA GLY A 157 -21.80 -36.15 -9.26
C GLY A 157 -21.45 -34.71 -9.57
N ASP A 158 -21.37 -33.83 -8.56
CA ASP A 158 -20.95 -32.45 -8.75
C ASP A 158 -19.46 -32.39 -9.05
N LYS A 159 -19.11 -31.73 -10.16
CA LYS A 159 -17.72 -31.48 -10.57
C LYS A 159 -17.49 -29.98 -10.60
N TYR A 160 -16.50 -29.51 -9.85
CA TYR A 160 -16.06 -28.13 -9.98
C TYR A 160 -15.54 -27.87 -11.40
N ALA A 161 -15.90 -26.71 -11.94
CA ALA A 161 -15.26 -26.23 -13.15
C ALA A 161 -13.75 -26.07 -12.89
N PRO A 162 -12.88 -26.48 -13.83
CA PRO A 162 -11.45 -26.29 -13.66
C PRO A 162 -11.16 -24.81 -13.43
N ILE A 163 -10.17 -24.54 -12.56
CA ILE A 163 -9.70 -23.18 -12.30
C ILE A 163 -9.32 -22.56 -13.66
N PRO A 164 -9.85 -21.38 -14.01
CA PRO A 164 -9.48 -20.72 -15.24
C PRO A 164 -7.94 -20.58 -15.34
N PRO A 165 -7.30 -20.85 -16.49
CA PRO A 165 -5.83 -20.89 -16.60
C PRO A 165 -5.10 -19.60 -16.19
N HIS A 166 -5.81 -18.47 -16.16
CA HIS A 166 -5.27 -17.18 -15.72
C HIS A 166 -5.23 -17.02 -14.18
N LEU A 167 -5.94 -17.88 -13.44
CA LEU A 167 -6.01 -17.91 -11.97
C LEU A 167 -5.15 -19.01 -11.34
N GLU A 168 -4.57 -19.92 -12.14
CA GLU A 168 -3.60 -20.93 -11.70
C GLU A 168 -2.29 -20.33 -11.13
N ARG A 169 -2.04 -19.03 -11.34
CA ARG A 169 -0.80 -18.34 -10.98
C ARG A 169 -0.84 -17.55 -9.67
N TYR A 170 -1.79 -17.82 -8.78
CA TYR A 170 -1.66 -17.35 -7.40
C TYR A 170 -0.74 -18.32 -6.64
N PRO A 171 0.48 -17.90 -6.22
CA PRO A 171 1.35 -18.78 -5.46
C PRO A 171 0.65 -19.14 -4.16
N HIS A 172 0.50 -20.43 -3.90
CA HIS A 172 0.20 -20.90 -2.55
C HIS A 172 1.34 -20.45 -1.67
N GLN A 173 1.00 -19.75 -0.59
CA GLN A 173 1.96 -19.18 0.36
C GLN A 173 2.50 -20.29 1.26
N GLU A 174 3.12 -21.32 0.68
CA GLU A 174 3.82 -22.40 1.38
C GLU A 174 5.25 -22.62 0.85
N ASP A 175 5.68 -21.93 -0.21
CA ASP A 175 7.07 -21.99 -0.67
C ASP A 175 7.92 -20.86 -0.04
N VAL A 176 8.17 -20.97 1.27
CA VAL A 176 9.25 -20.24 1.97
C VAL A 176 10.04 -21.24 2.81
N ASP A 177 11.07 -21.81 2.21
CA ASP A 177 12.26 -22.37 2.87
C ASP A 177 13.49 -21.51 2.50
#